data_AF-A0A1I3T7R0-F1
#
_entry.id   AF-A0A1I3T7R0-F1
#
_cell.length_a   1.000
_cell.length_b   1.000
_cell.length_c   1.000
_cell.angle_alpha   90.00
_cell.angle_beta   90.00
_cell.angle_gamma   90.00
#
_symmetry.space_group_name_H-M   'P 1'
#
loop_
_entity.id
_entity.type
_entity.pdbx_description
1 polymer ?
#
loop_
_entity_poly.entity_id
_entity_poly.type
_entity_poly.pdbx_seq_one_letter_code
_entity_poly.pdbx_strand_id
1 'polypeptide(L)'
;MHSNFYSMPYGYPYVPHPYQAHSYTRYPYLGYYENQFQFGHYGTRQPIRGQASWTDGGTVTQCGIPWSTNRYMTVAVGRNSGYQCGQTIKIKNLSNGREIIVTVVDQVPNYPENKVNLHRRAFETLGANIDAGIINVEISASPELEEEKWGKYLLEIVQAAYPDYKATDYSKVSENPQNNNQIKEVYTFVMQSPQETMNIQGTIIYNPNTDRILSINFQEV
;
A
#
# COMPACT_ATOMS: atom_id res chain seq x y z
N MET A 1 -64.88 -11.38 22.74
CA MET A 1 -66.03 -10.47 22.56
C MET A 1 -65.87 -9.30 23.50
N HIS A 2 -66.24 -8.09 23.04
CA HIS A 2 -66.26 -6.78 23.72
C HIS A 2 -64.91 -6.05 23.71
N SER A 3 -64.70 -5.10 22.77
CA SER A 3 -65.17 -3.69 22.70
C SER A 3 -64.37 -2.76 23.61
N ASN A 4 -64.05 -1.50 23.32
CA ASN A 4 -63.86 -0.67 22.13
C ASN A 4 -63.52 0.73 22.73
N PHE A 5 -62.71 1.53 22.03
CA PHE A 5 -62.74 3.01 22.00
C PHE A 5 -62.02 3.93 23.02
N TYR A 6 -61.18 4.77 22.40
CA TYR A 6 -61.10 6.25 22.39
C TYR A 6 -59.98 7.03 23.13
N SER A 7 -59.18 7.69 22.28
CA SER A 7 -58.70 9.10 22.27
C SER A 7 -57.67 9.64 23.28
N MET A 8 -56.52 10.03 22.69
CA MET A 8 -55.70 11.26 22.85
C MET A 8 -55.45 11.83 24.25
N PRO A 9 -54.20 12.27 24.54
CA PRO A 9 -54.02 13.73 24.66
C PRO A 9 -52.64 14.28 24.23
N TYR A 10 -52.73 15.51 23.66
CA TYR A 10 -51.97 16.73 23.95
C TYR A 10 -50.45 16.72 24.20
N GLY A 11 -49.78 17.63 23.47
CA GLY A 11 -48.35 17.87 23.49
C GLY A 11 -47.80 18.69 24.66
N TYR A 12 -46.47 18.80 24.66
CA TYR A 12 -45.68 19.62 25.57
C TYR A 12 -44.62 20.43 24.79
N PRO A 13 -44.37 21.70 25.19
CA PRO A 13 -43.48 22.63 24.50
C PRO A 13 -42.01 22.52 24.94
N TYR A 14 -41.12 22.84 23.99
CA TYR A 14 -39.66 22.94 24.15
C TYR A 14 -39.26 24.14 25.04
N VAL A 15 -38.30 23.91 25.95
CA VAL A 15 -37.61 24.94 26.75
C VAL A 15 -36.13 24.94 26.34
N PRO A 16 -35.50 26.10 26.04
CA PRO A 16 -34.09 26.18 25.67
C PRO A 16 -33.17 26.41 26.88
N HIS A 17 -31.98 25.80 26.88
CA HIS A 17 -30.90 26.07 27.84
C HIS A 17 -29.69 26.72 27.15
N PRO A 18 -29.09 27.78 27.74
CA PRO A 18 -27.95 28.47 27.16
C PRO A 18 -26.63 27.86 27.64
N TYR A 19 -25.74 27.53 26.70
CA TYR A 19 -24.36 27.16 27.02
C TYR A 19 -23.46 28.39 27.14
N GLN A 20 -22.73 28.41 28.25
CA GLN A 20 -21.74 29.41 28.64
C GLN A 20 -20.52 29.40 27.70
N ALA A 21 -20.10 30.60 27.30
CA ALA A 21 -18.82 30.85 26.65
C ALA A 21 -17.69 30.82 27.69
N HIS A 22 -16.62 30.09 27.42
CA HIS A 22 -15.36 30.19 28.16
C HIS A 22 -14.26 30.65 27.20
N SER A 23 -13.80 31.86 27.44
CA SER A 23 -12.65 32.52 26.83
C SER A 23 -11.36 32.02 27.47
N TYR A 24 -10.42 31.52 26.65
CA TYR A 24 -9.03 31.36 27.07
C TYR A 24 -8.10 32.23 26.22
N THR A 25 -7.17 32.80 26.96
CA THR A 25 -6.27 33.92 26.67
C THR A 25 -5.13 33.53 25.74
N ARG A 26 -4.81 34.41 24.78
CA ARG A 26 -3.61 34.35 23.93
C ARG A 26 -2.36 34.72 24.75
N TYR A 27 -1.30 33.93 24.61
CA TYR A 27 0.08 34.38 24.75
C TYR A 27 0.89 33.96 23.51
N PRO A 28 1.76 34.81 22.95
CA PRO A 28 2.37 34.61 21.64
C PRO A 28 3.74 33.92 21.77
N TYR A 29 3.97 32.88 20.97
CA TYR A 29 5.32 32.42 20.66
C TYR A 29 5.65 32.74 19.21
N LEU A 30 6.73 33.49 19.03
CA LEU A 30 7.33 33.83 17.76
C LEU A 30 8.00 32.59 17.13
N GLY A 31 7.77 32.44 15.83
CA GLY A 31 8.81 32.06 14.86
C GLY A 31 9.10 30.57 14.73
N TYR A 32 8.61 29.97 13.64
CA TYR A 32 9.47 29.46 12.55
C TYR A 32 8.57 29.30 11.32
N TYR A 33 9.04 29.78 10.16
CA TYR A 33 8.37 29.58 8.88
C TYR A 33 8.35 28.09 8.56
N GLU A 34 7.25 27.43 8.90
CA GLU A 34 6.98 26.06 8.46
C GLU A 34 6.47 26.15 7.02
N ASN A 35 7.39 25.91 6.10
CA ASN A 35 7.11 25.76 4.68
C ASN A 35 6.08 24.62 4.55
N GLN A 36 4.84 24.98 4.26
CA GLN A 36 3.77 24.06 3.92
C GLN A 36 4.09 23.36 2.60
N PHE A 37 4.95 22.34 2.65
CA PHE A 37 4.90 21.28 1.67
C PHE A 37 3.66 20.47 1.98
N GLN A 38 2.60 20.72 1.20
CA GLN A 38 1.42 19.86 1.11
C GLN A 38 1.87 18.48 0.64
N PHE A 39 2.28 17.63 1.58
CA PHE A 39 2.38 16.20 1.36
C PHE A 39 0.96 15.70 1.14
N GLY A 40 0.65 15.37 -0.12
CA GLY A 40 -0.60 14.72 -0.49
C GLY A 40 -0.67 13.38 0.23
N HIS A 41 -1.38 13.36 1.35
CA HIS A 41 -1.71 12.16 2.10
C HIS A 41 -2.51 11.19 1.22
N TYR A 42 -1.83 10.29 0.51
CA TYR A 42 -2.42 9.01 0.13
C TYR A 42 -2.53 8.18 1.41
N GLY A 43 -3.54 8.52 2.23
CA GLY A 43 -3.77 7.90 3.52
C GLY A 43 -3.78 6.38 3.40
N THR A 44 -3.17 5.73 4.38
CA THR A 44 -3.11 4.29 4.58
C THR A 44 -4.51 3.71 4.45
N ARG A 45 -4.88 3.28 3.23
CA ARG A 45 -6.15 2.62 3.01
C ARG A 45 -6.11 1.29 3.70
N GLN A 46 -7.11 1.04 4.54
CA GLN A 46 -7.33 -0.27 5.13
C GLN A 46 -7.39 -1.31 4.00
N PRO A 47 -6.76 -2.48 4.18
CA PRO A 47 -6.84 -3.56 3.21
C PRO A 47 -8.30 -3.89 2.90
N ILE A 48 -8.65 -3.99 1.61
CA ILE A 48 -10.00 -4.34 1.16
C ILE A 48 -10.02 -5.80 0.71
N ARG A 49 -11.06 -6.54 1.12
CA ARG A 49 -11.27 -7.91 0.65
C ARG A 49 -11.98 -7.93 -0.68
N GLY A 50 -11.55 -8.83 -1.54
CA GLY A 50 -11.91 -8.80 -2.95
C GLY A 50 -11.63 -10.12 -3.67
N GLN A 51 -11.64 -10.02 -5.00
CA GLN A 51 -11.39 -11.13 -5.90
C GLN A 51 -10.29 -10.79 -6.88
N ALA A 52 -9.43 -11.76 -7.17
CA ALA A 52 -8.47 -11.68 -8.26
C ALA A 52 -8.81 -12.73 -9.32
N SER A 53 -8.89 -12.31 -10.57
CA SER A 53 -8.82 -13.18 -11.75
C SER A 53 -7.46 -13.03 -12.43
N TRP A 54 -7.26 -13.71 -13.57
CA TRP A 54 -6.03 -13.57 -14.35
C TRP A 54 -6.27 -13.34 -15.85
N THR A 55 -5.24 -12.81 -16.51
CA THR A 55 -5.15 -12.59 -17.97
C THR A 55 -3.73 -12.80 -18.47
N ASP A 56 -3.57 -13.17 -19.75
CA ASP A 56 -2.27 -13.16 -20.45
C ASP A 56 -1.82 -11.74 -20.85
N GLY A 57 -2.64 -10.73 -20.55
CA GLY A 57 -2.41 -9.35 -20.95
C GLY A 57 -2.89 -9.06 -22.37
N GLY A 58 -2.95 -7.77 -22.69
CA GLY A 58 -3.31 -7.25 -24.01
C GLY A 58 -2.23 -6.33 -24.58
N THR A 59 -2.38 -5.94 -25.84
CA THR A 59 -1.40 -5.08 -26.53
C THR A 59 -1.48 -3.61 -26.11
N VAL A 60 -2.63 -3.16 -25.60
CA VAL A 60 -2.86 -1.77 -25.17
C VAL A 60 -3.50 -1.78 -23.80
N THR A 61 -2.99 -0.93 -22.92
CA THR A 61 -3.58 -0.68 -21.60
C THR A 61 -4.09 0.76 -21.52
N GLN A 62 -5.09 1.01 -20.69
CA GLN A 62 -5.60 2.36 -20.45
C GLN A 62 -4.55 3.29 -19.81
N CYS A 63 -3.57 2.74 -19.10
CA CYS A 63 -2.52 3.52 -18.45
C CYS A 63 -1.31 3.81 -19.34
N GLY A 64 -1.22 3.21 -20.54
CA GLY A 64 -0.03 3.32 -21.39
C GLY A 64 1.21 2.58 -20.85
N ILE A 65 1.04 1.77 -19.80
CA ILE A 65 2.11 0.96 -19.19
C ILE A 65 1.93 -0.49 -19.67
N PRO A 66 2.96 -1.16 -20.22
CA PRO A 66 2.80 -2.50 -20.77
C PRO A 66 2.65 -3.56 -19.66
N TRP A 67 1.93 -4.63 -19.95
CA TRP A 67 1.78 -5.79 -19.05
C TRP A 67 3.11 -6.46 -18.67
N SER A 68 4.14 -6.33 -19.50
CA SER A 68 5.49 -6.84 -19.24
C SER A 68 6.28 -6.05 -18.19
N THR A 69 5.78 -4.89 -17.77
CA THR A 69 6.36 -4.06 -16.71
C THR A 69 6.59 -4.88 -15.45
N ASN A 70 7.66 -4.57 -14.71
CA ASN A 70 8.00 -5.26 -13.46
C ASN A 70 8.00 -6.80 -13.60
N ARG A 71 8.55 -7.31 -14.71
CA ARG A 71 8.62 -8.75 -15.02
C ARG A 71 7.25 -9.43 -14.94
N TYR A 72 6.22 -8.76 -15.45
CA TYR A 72 4.83 -9.21 -15.45
C TYR A 72 4.16 -9.28 -14.06
N MET A 73 4.69 -8.57 -13.06
CA MET A 73 4.00 -8.33 -11.79
C MET A 73 3.07 -7.13 -11.94
N THR A 74 2.02 -7.33 -12.73
CA THR A 74 1.12 -6.27 -13.20
C THR A 74 -0.33 -6.66 -13.00
N VAL A 75 -1.19 -5.64 -12.90
CA VAL A 75 -2.61 -5.81 -12.57
C VAL A 75 -3.47 -4.78 -13.28
N ALA A 76 -4.69 -5.18 -13.65
CA ALA A 76 -5.76 -4.26 -14.00
C ALA A 76 -6.74 -4.12 -12.84
N VAL A 77 -7.22 -2.90 -12.61
CA VAL A 77 -8.19 -2.57 -11.55
C VAL A 77 -9.48 -2.04 -12.15
N GLY A 78 -10.56 -1.96 -11.36
CA GLY A 78 -11.77 -1.25 -11.80
C GLY A 78 -11.51 0.24 -11.98
N ARG A 79 -12.12 0.88 -12.99
CA ARG A 79 -12.00 2.34 -13.20
C ARG A 79 -12.43 3.16 -12.00
N ASN A 80 -13.42 2.68 -11.26
CA ASN A 80 -13.91 3.32 -10.03
C ASN A 80 -13.17 2.84 -8.78
N SER A 81 -12.24 1.88 -8.92
CA SER A 81 -11.35 1.56 -7.81
C SER A 81 -10.56 2.81 -7.47
N GLY A 82 -10.25 3.00 -6.20
CA GLY A 82 -9.44 4.15 -5.83
C GLY A 82 -7.93 3.96 -6.14
N TYR A 83 -7.53 2.93 -6.88
CA TYR A 83 -6.14 2.70 -7.27
C TYR A 83 -5.85 3.32 -8.64
N GLN A 84 -4.71 3.98 -8.77
CA GLN A 84 -4.36 4.77 -9.95
C GLN A 84 -3.37 4.05 -10.86
N CYS A 85 -3.31 4.45 -12.12
CA CYS A 85 -2.28 3.99 -13.07
C CYS A 85 -0.87 4.23 -12.51
N GLY A 86 0.03 3.27 -12.69
CA GLY A 86 1.41 3.32 -12.16
C GLY A 86 1.52 2.97 -10.68
N GLN A 87 0.43 3.09 -9.91
CA GLN A 87 0.43 2.77 -8.50
C GLN A 87 0.76 1.28 -8.29
N THR A 88 1.59 1.01 -7.29
CA THR A 88 1.87 -0.34 -6.81
C THR A 88 0.96 -0.71 -5.66
N ILE A 89 0.39 -1.92 -5.71
CA ILE A 89 -0.53 -2.43 -4.70
C ILE A 89 -0.10 -3.81 -4.25
N LYS A 90 -0.34 -4.10 -2.97
CA LYS A 90 -0.07 -5.41 -2.37
C LYS A 90 -1.33 -6.27 -2.48
N ILE A 91 -1.15 -7.51 -2.93
CA ILE A 91 -2.21 -8.50 -3.08
C ILE A 91 -1.86 -9.73 -2.24
N LYS A 92 -2.74 -10.07 -1.30
CA LYS A 92 -2.63 -11.27 -0.46
C LYS A 92 -3.67 -12.30 -0.88
N ASN A 93 -3.25 -13.52 -1.12
CA ASN A 93 -4.17 -14.64 -1.33
C ASN A 93 -4.64 -15.18 0.02
N LEU A 94 -5.95 -15.12 0.25
CA LEU A 94 -6.55 -15.47 1.53
C LEU A 94 -6.53 -16.98 1.81
N SER A 95 -6.32 -17.83 0.80
CA SER A 95 -6.29 -19.28 0.95
C SER A 95 -4.95 -19.83 1.42
N ASN A 96 -3.85 -19.17 1.06
CA ASN A 96 -2.48 -19.65 1.31
C ASN A 96 -1.59 -18.63 2.03
N GLY A 97 -2.09 -17.41 2.26
CA GLY A 97 -1.37 -16.34 2.94
C GLY A 97 -0.21 -15.72 2.15
N ARG A 98 0.03 -16.15 0.89
CA ARG A 98 1.07 -15.56 0.04
C ARG A 98 0.69 -14.16 -0.39
N GLU A 99 1.69 -13.32 -0.52
CA GLU A 99 1.56 -11.92 -0.90
C GLU A 99 2.47 -11.60 -2.06
N ILE A 100 2.00 -10.75 -2.96
CA ILE A 100 2.79 -10.17 -4.05
C ILE A 100 2.54 -8.67 -4.12
N ILE A 101 3.44 -7.96 -4.79
CA ILE A 101 3.25 -6.55 -5.11
C ILE A 101 3.23 -6.41 -6.62
N VAL A 102 2.24 -5.68 -7.12
CA VAL A 102 1.95 -5.53 -8.54
C VAL A 102 1.72 -4.07 -8.90
N THR A 103 2.11 -3.70 -10.11
CA THR A 103 1.88 -2.37 -10.67
C THR A 103 0.54 -2.32 -11.40
N VAL A 104 -0.27 -1.31 -11.11
CA VAL A 104 -1.52 -1.04 -11.83
C VAL A 104 -1.19 -0.53 -13.23
N VAL A 105 -1.44 -1.36 -14.23
CA VAL A 105 -1.11 -1.05 -15.63
C VAL A 105 -2.34 -0.83 -16.49
N ASP A 106 -3.53 -1.20 -16.03
CA ASP A 106 -4.75 -1.09 -16.82
C ASP A 106 -6.00 -0.83 -15.96
N GLN A 107 -7.04 -0.30 -16.58
CA GLN A 107 -8.32 -0.02 -15.95
C GLN A 107 -9.46 -0.67 -16.73
N VAL A 108 -10.22 -1.54 -16.06
CA VAL A 108 -11.32 -2.28 -16.67
C VAL A 108 -12.65 -1.56 -16.37
N PRO A 109 -13.43 -1.20 -17.41
CA PRO A 109 -14.79 -0.70 -17.22
C PRO A 109 -15.67 -1.74 -16.50
N ASN A 110 -16.54 -1.28 -15.61
CA ASN A 110 -17.52 -2.10 -14.87
C ASN A 110 -16.93 -3.15 -13.92
N TYR A 111 -15.61 -3.20 -13.71
CA TYR A 111 -15.06 -3.96 -12.60
C TYR A 111 -15.44 -3.31 -11.27
N PRO A 112 -15.94 -4.08 -10.28
CA PRO A 112 -16.17 -3.55 -8.95
C PRO A 112 -14.83 -3.14 -8.30
N GLU A 113 -14.89 -2.23 -7.34
CA GLU A 113 -13.70 -1.61 -6.73
C GLU A 113 -12.75 -2.62 -6.08
N ASN A 114 -13.29 -3.74 -5.60
CA ASN A 114 -12.56 -4.83 -4.95
C ASN A 114 -12.30 -6.03 -5.87
N LYS A 115 -12.32 -5.84 -7.19
CA LYS A 115 -11.91 -6.87 -8.15
C LYS A 115 -10.73 -6.41 -8.96
N VAL A 116 -9.74 -7.30 -9.09
CA VAL A 116 -8.53 -7.08 -9.87
C VAL A 116 -8.32 -8.21 -10.88
N ASN A 117 -7.64 -7.89 -11.97
CA ASN A 117 -7.24 -8.87 -12.97
C ASN A 117 -5.71 -8.90 -13.07
N LEU A 118 -5.09 -9.94 -12.49
CA LEU A 118 -3.65 -10.08 -12.45
C LEU A 118 -3.14 -10.60 -13.80
N HIS A 119 -1.89 -10.25 -14.15
CA HIS A 119 -1.21 -11.00 -15.19
C HIS A 119 -1.05 -12.47 -14.74
N ARG A 120 -1.11 -13.45 -15.66
CA ARG A 120 -0.98 -14.89 -15.36
C ARG A 120 0.21 -15.19 -14.43
N ARG A 121 1.40 -14.68 -14.78
CA ARG A 121 2.61 -14.85 -13.97
C ARG A 121 2.46 -14.31 -12.54
N ALA A 122 1.81 -13.17 -12.35
CA ALA A 122 1.54 -12.62 -11.02
C ALA A 122 0.57 -13.52 -10.24
N PHE A 123 -0.49 -14.00 -10.89
CA PHE A 123 -1.46 -14.92 -10.32
C PHE A 123 -0.82 -16.24 -9.85
N GLU A 124 0.06 -16.83 -10.67
CA GLU A 124 0.82 -18.04 -10.32
C GLU A 124 1.83 -17.77 -9.19
N THR A 125 2.51 -16.61 -9.21
CA THR A 125 3.46 -16.21 -8.16
C THR A 125 2.77 -16.04 -6.80
N LEU A 126 1.52 -15.57 -6.82
CA LEU A 126 0.62 -15.51 -5.66
C LEU A 126 0.21 -16.92 -5.15
N GLY A 127 0.69 -17.99 -5.79
CA GLY A 127 0.40 -19.38 -5.44
C GLY A 127 -1.02 -19.79 -5.78
N ALA A 128 -1.65 -19.14 -6.75
CA ALA A 128 -2.98 -19.49 -7.22
C ALA A 128 -2.91 -20.53 -8.35
N ASN A 129 -3.90 -21.43 -8.40
CA ASN A 129 -4.07 -22.34 -9.53
C ASN A 129 -4.83 -21.62 -10.65
N ILE A 130 -4.26 -21.57 -11.86
CA ILE A 130 -4.87 -20.97 -13.04
C ILE A 130 -6.26 -21.55 -13.36
N ASP A 131 -6.48 -22.85 -13.08
CA ASP A 131 -7.75 -23.53 -13.33
C ASP A 131 -8.87 -23.08 -12.38
N ALA A 132 -8.52 -22.48 -11.23
CA ALA A 132 -9.51 -21.90 -10.34
C ALA A 132 -10.17 -20.66 -10.95
N GLY A 133 -9.46 -19.96 -11.86
CA GLY A 133 -9.93 -18.77 -12.57
C GLY A 133 -10.03 -17.51 -11.71
N ILE A 134 -10.69 -17.60 -10.55
CA ILE A 134 -10.93 -16.51 -9.60
C ILE A 134 -10.59 -17.00 -8.19
N ILE A 135 -9.86 -16.18 -7.42
CA ILE A 135 -9.54 -16.43 -6.01
C ILE A 135 -9.93 -15.24 -5.12
N ASN A 136 -10.12 -15.50 -3.83
CA ASN A 136 -10.34 -14.45 -2.84
C ASN A 136 -9.00 -13.86 -2.40
N VAL A 137 -8.93 -12.53 -2.38
CA VAL A 137 -7.73 -11.79 -2.03
C VAL A 137 -8.02 -10.65 -1.07
N GLU A 138 -6.98 -10.15 -0.44
CA GLU A 138 -6.96 -8.86 0.22
C GLU A 138 -6.03 -7.92 -0.57
N ILE A 139 -6.50 -6.70 -0.81
CA ILE A 139 -5.86 -5.68 -1.64
C ILE A 139 -5.56 -4.50 -0.72
N SER A 140 -4.30 -4.11 -0.64
CA SER A 140 -3.90 -2.92 0.10
C SER A 140 -3.03 -2.03 -0.77
N ALA A 141 -3.05 -0.73 -0.46
CA ALA A 141 -2.01 0.14 -1.00
C ALA A 141 -0.66 -0.46 -0.61
N SER A 142 0.23 -0.64 -1.58
CA SER A 142 1.60 -0.89 -1.19
C SER A 142 2.14 0.41 -0.58
N PRO A 143 2.98 0.38 0.45
CA PRO A 143 3.92 1.48 0.63
C PRO A 143 4.58 1.76 -0.74
N GLU A 144 4.57 3.03 -1.12
CA GLU A 144 4.87 3.60 -2.45
C GLU A 144 6.11 2.95 -3.08
N LEU A 145 5.94 2.20 -4.19
CA LEU A 145 6.92 1.24 -4.68
C LEU A 145 7.48 1.54 -6.09
N GLU A 146 7.27 2.76 -6.61
CA GLU A 146 8.13 3.26 -7.70
C GLU A 146 9.56 3.56 -7.22
N GLU A 147 9.80 3.54 -5.90
CA GLU A 147 11.09 3.90 -5.28
C GLU A 147 11.95 2.74 -4.74
N GLU A 148 11.62 1.46 -4.98
CA GLU A 148 12.28 0.37 -4.22
C GLU A 148 12.75 -0.86 -5.00
N LYS A 149 13.25 -0.70 -6.23
CA LYS A 149 14.08 -1.73 -6.89
C LYS A 149 15.13 -2.28 -5.92
N TRP A 150 15.78 -1.38 -5.19
CA TRP A 150 16.82 -1.74 -4.24
C TRP A 150 16.27 -2.22 -2.90
N GLY A 151 15.16 -1.68 -2.41
CA GLY A 151 14.50 -2.19 -1.20
C GLY A 151 14.21 -3.68 -1.28
N LYS A 152 13.66 -4.16 -2.40
CA LYS A 152 13.43 -5.60 -2.61
C LYS A 152 14.72 -6.40 -2.70
N TYR A 153 15.70 -5.90 -3.44
CA TYR A 153 17.00 -6.58 -3.57
C TYR A 153 17.69 -6.76 -2.22
N LEU A 154 17.70 -5.69 -1.41
CA LEU A 154 18.24 -5.72 -0.06
C LEU A 154 17.42 -6.64 0.86
N LEU A 155 16.09 -6.64 0.75
CA LEU A 155 15.22 -7.55 1.49
C LEU A 155 15.56 -9.02 1.20
N GLU A 156 15.79 -9.40 -0.07
CA GLU A 156 16.17 -10.77 -0.42
C GLU A 156 17.50 -11.18 0.25
N ILE A 157 18.46 -10.26 0.35
CA ILE A 157 19.73 -10.49 1.06
C ILE A 157 19.50 -10.66 2.57
N VAL A 158 18.73 -9.77 3.18
CA VAL A 158 18.42 -9.83 4.62
C VAL A 158 17.69 -11.13 4.95
N GLN A 159 16.69 -11.51 4.17
CA GLN A 159 15.93 -12.74 4.37
C GLN A 159 16.79 -14.01 4.22
N ALA A 160 17.79 -13.98 3.34
CA ALA A 160 18.76 -15.07 3.20
C ALA A 160 19.74 -15.14 4.38
N ALA A 161 20.10 -14.00 4.97
CA ALA A 161 20.96 -13.94 6.15
C ALA A 161 20.23 -14.36 7.44
N TYR A 162 18.92 -14.13 7.53
CA TYR A 162 18.08 -14.43 8.69
C TYR A 162 16.92 -15.36 8.31
N PRO A 163 17.17 -16.64 8.01
CA PRO A 163 16.17 -17.56 7.47
C PRO A 163 15.02 -17.89 8.44
N ASP A 164 15.26 -17.77 9.75
CA ASP A 164 14.26 -18.07 10.79
C ASP A 164 13.33 -16.90 11.11
N TYR A 165 13.61 -15.72 10.54
CA TYR A 165 12.80 -14.52 10.69
C TYR A 165 11.95 -14.31 9.45
N LYS A 166 10.78 -13.72 9.60
CA LYS A 166 9.94 -13.26 8.49
C LYS A 166 9.98 -11.75 8.42
N ALA A 167 10.25 -11.21 7.25
CA ALA A 167 10.05 -9.79 7.02
C ALA A 167 8.55 -9.46 7.11
N THR A 168 8.16 -8.65 8.08
CA THR A 168 6.77 -8.20 8.28
C THR A 168 6.51 -6.83 7.70
N ASP A 169 7.55 -6.02 7.60
CA ASP A 169 7.49 -4.69 7.03
C ASP A 169 8.85 -4.28 6.45
N TYR A 170 8.84 -3.37 5.49
CA TYR A 170 10.03 -2.67 5.07
C TYR A 170 9.67 -1.32 4.45
N SER A 171 10.55 -0.35 4.59
CA SER A 171 10.34 0.99 4.05
C SER A 171 11.63 1.69 3.73
N LYS A 172 11.60 2.54 2.71
CA LYS A 172 12.66 3.49 2.43
C LYS A 172 12.70 4.60 3.48
N VAL A 173 13.85 4.76 4.10
CA VAL A 173 14.13 5.80 5.10
C VAL A 173 14.66 7.07 4.44
N SER A 174 15.49 6.94 3.40
CA SER A 174 16.00 8.10 2.67
C SER A 174 16.49 7.75 1.26
N GLU A 175 16.44 8.74 0.38
CA GLU A 175 17.18 8.80 -0.89
C GLU A 175 18.00 10.07 -0.91
N ASN A 176 19.29 9.96 -1.21
CA ASN A 176 20.17 11.11 -1.32
C ASN A 176 21.05 10.97 -2.55
N PRO A 177 20.93 11.86 -3.55
CA PRO A 177 21.94 12.00 -4.58
C PRO A 177 23.30 12.29 -3.93
N GLN A 178 24.33 11.61 -4.40
CA GLN A 178 25.71 11.81 -3.97
C GLN A 178 26.51 12.41 -5.13
N ASN A 179 27.68 12.97 -4.81
CA ASN A 179 28.62 13.45 -5.80
C ASN A 179 29.03 12.29 -6.74
N ASN A 180 29.30 12.61 -8.02
CA ASN A 180 29.71 11.65 -9.06
C ASN A 180 28.61 10.73 -9.62
N ASN A 181 27.37 11.23 -9.76
CA ASN A 181 26.27 10.48 -10.37
C ASN A 181 26.03 9.15 -9.66
N GLN A 182 25.80 9.25 -8.35
CA GLN A 182 25.49 8.14 -7.46
C GLN A 182 24.25 8.49 -6.68
N ILE A 183 23.45 7.48 -6.33
CA ILE A 183 22.32 7.63 -5.42
C ILE A 183 22.59 6.72 -4.23
N LYS A 184 22.43 7.27 -3.02
CA LYS A 184 22.43 6.53 -1.77
C LYS A 184 20.98 6.37 -1.31
N GLU A 185 20.55 5.14 -1.14
CA GLU A 185 19.26 4.82 -0.54
C GLU A 185 19.46 4.07 0.76
N VAL A 186 18.56 4.33 1.71
CA VAL A 186 18.54 3.67 3.02
C VAL A 186 17.15 3.11 3.24
N TYR A 187 17.08 1.87 3.68
CA TYR A 187 15.86 1.11 3.95
C TYR A 187 15.91 0.55 5.37
N THR A 188 14.74 0.41 6.00
CA THR A 188 14.56 -0.35 7.24
C THR A 188 13.68 -1.56 6.95
N PHE A 189 14.09 -2.72 7.47
CA PHE A 189 13.38 -4.00 7.40
C PHE A 189 13.00 -4.43 8.81
N VAL A 190 11.73 -4.74 9.03
CA VAL A 190 11.24 -5.30 10.30
C VAL A 190 11.18 -6.81 10.14
N MET A 191 12.01 -7.51 10.90
CA MET A 191 12.17 -8.96 10.85
C MET A 191 11.62 -9.58 12.14
N GLN A 192 10.69 -10.51 12.04
CA GLN A 192 10.02 -11.13 13.18
C GLN A 192 10.26 -12.64 13.23
N SER A 193 10.68 -13.13 14.39
CA SER A 193 10.67 -14.55 14.76
C SER A 193 9.59 -14.81 15.83
N PRO A 194 9.30 -16.07 16.20
CA PRO A 194 8.45 -16.35 17.36
C PRO A 194 8.97 -15.77 18.68
N GLN A 195 10.27 -15.47 18.78
CA GLN A 195 10.94 -15.05 20.00
C GLN A 195 11.08 -13.53 20.09
N GLU A 196 11.30 -12.84 18.96
CA GLU A 196 11.57 -11.42 18.96
C GLU A 196 11.30 -10.74 17.60
N THR A 197 11.37 -9.42 17.61
CA THR A 197 11.37 -8.57 16.42
C THR A 197 12.64 -7.74 16.42
N MET A 198 13.34 -7.71 15.28
CA MET A 198 14.53 -6.87 15.07
C MET A 198 14.32 -5.94 13.88
N ASN A 199 14.98 -4.79 13.89
CA ASN A 199 15.02 -3.87 12.77
C ASN A 199 16.40 -3.91 12.14
N ILE A 200 16.43 -4.05 10.81
CA ILE A 200 17.67 -4.04 10.05
C ILE A 200 17.63 -2.84 9.11
N GLN A 201 18.64 -2.00 9.16
CA GLN A 201 18.84 -0.95 8.19
C GLN A 201 19.77 -1.41 7.07
N GLY A 202 19.28 -1.42 5.84
CA GLY A 202 20.07 -1.63 4.63
C GLY A 202 20.39 -0.32 3.94
N THR A 203 21.65 -0.09 3.61
CA THR A 203 22.10 1.04 2.80
C THR A 203 22.64 0.53 1.47
N ILE A 204 22.24 1.14 0.37
CA ILE A 204 22.81 0.89 -0.95
C ILE A 204 23.31 2.19 -1.57
N ILE A 205 24.43 2.09 -2.29
CA ILE A 205 24.94 3.16 -3.14
C ILE A 205 25.08 2.58 -4.55
N TYR A 206 24.48 3.23 -5.54
CA TYR A 206 24.49 2.76 -6.92
C TYR A 206 24.64 3.92 -7.92
N ASN A 207 25.03 3.60 -9.14
CA ASN A 207 25.02 4.55 -10.26
C ASN A 207 23.66 4.47 -10.98
N PRO A 208 22.84 5.54 -11.00
CA PRO A 208 21.49 5.49 -11.55
C PRO A 208 21.43 5.35 -13.07
N ASN A 209 22.49 5.65 -13.80
CA ASN A 209 22.52 5.54 -15.27
C ASN A 209 22.81 4.11 -15.73
N THR A 210 23.47 3.31 -14.90
CA THR A 210 23.95 1.96 -15.26
C THR A 210 23.41 0.87 -14.35
N ASP A 211 22.65 1.24 -13.31
CA ASP A 211 22.18 0.33 -12.27
C ASP A 211 23.28 -0.45 -11.54
N ARG A 212 24.53 0.01 -11.64
CA ARG A 212 25.67 -0.66 -11.02
C ARG A 212 25.72 -0.34 -9.53
N ILE A 213 25.68 -1.39 -8.72
CA ILE A 213 25.89 -1.31 -7.27
C ILE A 213 27.36 -0.97 -7.00
N LEU A 214 27.58 0.02 -6.15
CA LEU A 214 28.89 0.46 -5.68
C LEU A 214 29.17 -0.01 -4.26
N SER A 215 28.16 0.03 -3.39
CA SER A 215 28.27 -0.41 -2.01
C SER A 215 26.93 -0.86 -1.46
N ILE A 216 26.96 -1.85 -0.57
CA ILE A 216 25.84 -2.29 0.25
C ILE A 216 26.34 -2.44 1.68
N ASN A 217 25.56 -1.96 2.65
CA ASN A 217 25.82 -2.16 4.07
C ASN A 217 24.53 -2.54 4.79
N PHE A 218 24.63 -3.37 5.82
CA PHE A 218 23.53 -3.73 6.72
C PHE A 218 23.94 -3.51 8.16
N GLN A 219 23.03 -3.00 8.97
CA GLN A 219 23.22 -2.88 10.42
C GLN A 219 21.90 -3.12 11.13
N GLU A 220 21.94 -3.81 12.27
CA GLU A 220 20.80 -3.89 13.19
C GLU A 220 20.66 -2.56 13.95
N VAL A 221 19.42 -2.09 14.16
CA VAL A 221 19.10 -0.77 14.76
C VAL A 221 18.06 -0.83 15.86
#